data_AF-A0A2N8UAW6-F1
#
_entry.id   AF-A0A2N8UAW6-F1
#
_cell.length_a   1.000
_cell.length_b   1.000
_cell.length_c   1.000
_cell.angle_alpha   90.00
_cell.angle_beta   90.00
_cell.angle_gamma   90.00
#
_symmetry.space_group_name_H-M   'P 1'
#
loop_
_entity.id
_entity.type
_entity.pdbx_description
1 polymer ?
#
loop_
_entity_poly.entity_id
_entity_poly.type
_entity_poly.pdbx_seq_one_letter_code
_entity_poly.pdbx_strand_id
1 'polypeptide(L)'
;MATIDQLDIGAANAASASGDQPKSPLSEQERARLERSLGHRPDRHELEEKNILKPGNVAPSLQAARDELQKSQLADKLEGRLEQRPERDDLVSRGILKDQSVAPSLQAKRDELQKHQLTDKLEGRLERRPDKEDLVNRGILKNQSVAPALQGRKEELERARLGDQLQKDLESRPDVEALRQKGILPHQEQL
;
A
#
# COMPACT_ATOMS: atom_id res chain seq x y z
N MET A 1 41.52 70.96 34.07
CA MET A 1 42.13 70.18 35.16
C MET A 1 41.06 69.92 36.21
N ALA A 2 40.35 68.81 36.10
CA ALA A 2 39.42 68.33 37.11
C ALA A 2 40.02 67.06 37.71
N THR A 3 40.14 67.05 39.03
CA THR A 3 40.82 66.04 39.84
C THR A 3 40.02 64.75 39.92
N ILE A 4 40.75 63.64 39.85
CA ILE A 4 40.29 62.28 40.09
C ILE A 4 40.41 62.08 41.61
N ASP A 5 39.30 62.04 42.33
CA ASP A 5 39.28 61.70 43.75
C ASP A 5 38.33 60.50 44.00
N GLN A 6 38.93 59.51 44.66
CA GLN A 6 38.38 58.36 45.39
C GLN A 6 37.27 57.50 44.75
N LEU A 7 37.70 56.33 44.25
CA LEU A 7 36.89 55.10 44.23
C LEU A 7 36.83 54.52 45.65
N ASP A 8 35.69 54.66 46.32
CA ASP A 8 35.38 53.98 47.59
C ASP A 8 34.80 52.58 47.30
N ILE A 9 35.68 51.61 47.04
CA ILE A 9 35.33 50.20 46.85
C ILE A 9 35.26 49.56 48.24
N GLY A 10 34.19 49.86 48.99
CA GLY A 10 34.15 49.48 50.40
C GLY A 10 32.80 49.47 51.08
N ALA A 11 31.65 49.46 50.38
CA ALA A 11 30.36 49.50 51.10
C ALA A 11 29.10 48.99 50.38
N ALA A 12 29.21 48.15 49.33
CA ALA A 12 28.02 47.71 48.58
C ALA A 12 27.54 46.26 48.87
N ASN A 13 28.14 45.55 49.83
CA ASN A 13 27.81 44.14 50.10
C ASN A 13 27.08 43.91 51.45
N ALA A 14 26.43 44.93 51.99
CA ALA A 14 25.77 44.89 53.31
C ALA A 14 24.31 45.37 53.28
N ALA A 15 23.59 45.17 52.17
CA ALA A 15 22.19 45.61 52.05
C ALA A 15 21.32 44.67 51.21
N SER A 16 21.23 43.40 51.61
CA SER A 16 20.05 42.55 51.34
C SER A 16 20.08 41.28 52.20
N ALA A 17 20.31 41.43 53.50
CA ALA A 17 20.03 40.39 54.50
C ALA A 17 18.69 40.73 55.17
N SER A 18 17.61 40.70 54.40
CA SER A 18 16.26 40.91 54.91
C SER A 18 15.37 39.76 54.46
N GLY A 19 15.05 38.86 55.39
CA GLY A 19 13.85 38.02 55.28
C GLY A 19 14.01 36.52 55.43
N ASP A 20 14.90 36.02 56.29
CA ASP A 20 14.72 34.67 56.85
C ASP A 20 13.89 34.78 58.16
N GLN A 21 12.67 35.29 58.00
CA GLN A 21 11.64 35.22 59.03
C GLN A 21 10.79 33.99 58.71
N PRO A 22 10.62 33.02 59.63
CA PRO A 22 9.70 31.91 59.40
C PRO A 22 8.31 32.50 59.17
N LYS A 23 7.77 32.26 57.97
CA LYS A 23 6.38 32.58 57.63
C LYS A 23 5.50 32.08 58.78
N SER A 24 4.61 32.92 59.28
CA SER A 24 3.73 32.71 60.44
C SER A 24 3.26 31.26 60.59
N PRO A 25 3.14 30.70 61.81
CA PRO A 25 2.71 29.32 61.96
C PRO A 25 1.32 29.14 61.33
N LEU A 26 1.26 28.32 60.28
CA LEU A 26 0.01 27.87 59.67
C LEU A 26 -0.95 27.41 60.76
N SER A 27 -2.20 27.86 60.72
CA SER A 27 -3.22 27.42 61.65
C SER A 27 -3.37 25.89 61.57
N GLU A 28 -3.75 25.25 62.67
CA GLU A 28 -3.89 23.80 62.75
C GLU A 28 -4.87 23.26 61.69
N GLN A 29 -5.90 24.04 61.37
CA GLN A 29 -6.87 23.73 60.32
C GLN A 29 -6.24 23.79 58.91
N GLU A 30 -5.36 24.74 58.63
CA GLU A 30 -4.65 24.83 57.35
C GLU A 30 -3.64 23.68 57.19
N ARG A 31 -2.99 23.27 58.29
CA ARG A 31 -2.09 22.11 58.30
C ARG A 31 -2.83 20.82 57.96
N ALA A 32 -3.98 20.58 58.60
CA ALA A 32 -4.80 19.39 58.34
C ALA A 32 -5.34 19.34 56.90
N ARG A 33 -5.65 20.51 56.31
CA ARG A 33 -6.05 20.59 54.89
C ARG A 33 -4.89 20.28 53.95
N LEU A 34 -3.71 20.85 54.21
CA LEU A 34 -2.51 20.62 53.40
C LEU A 34 -2.08 19.15 53.44
N GLU A 35 -2.10 18.51 54.61
CA GLU A 35 -1.76 17.09 54.77
C GLU A 35 -2.69 16.19 53.96
N ARG A 36 -4.00 16.47 53.97
CA ARG A 36 -4.97 15.76 53.13
C ARG A 36 -4.68 15.95 51.64
N SER A 37 -4.36 17.16 51.20
CA SER A 37 -4.03 17.47 49.80
C SER A 37 -2.72 16.83 49.34
N LEU A 38 -1.71 16.77 50.19
CA LEU A 38 -0.44 16.12 49.88
C LEU A 38 -0.57 14.59 49.84
N GLY A 39 -1.42 14.00 50.69
CA GLY A 39 -1.73 12.56 50.65
C GLY A 39 -2.47 12.12 49.39
N HIS A 40 -3.18 13.03 48.71
CA HIS A 40 -3.85 12.79 47.43
C HIS A 40 -3.11 13.43 46.24
N ARG A 41 -1.82 13.75 46.41
CA ARG A 41 -1.05 14.38 45.35
C ARG A 41 -0.82 13.38 44.20
N PRO A 42 -1.15 13.75 42.94
CA PRO A 42 -0.84 12.91 41.79
C PRO A 42 0.66 12.77 41.59
N ASP A 43 1.08 11.60 41.12
CA ASP A 43 2.47 11.32 40.83
C ASP A 43 2.98 12.16 39.66
N ARG A 44 4.28 12.40 39.62
CA ARG A 44 4.92 13.17 38.55
C ARG A 44 4.60 12.58 37.16
N HIS A 45 4.63 11.26 37.04
CA HIS A 45 4.33 10.55 35.80
C HIS A 45 2.89 10.82 35.34
N GLU A 46 1.93 10.80 36.25
CA GLU A 46 0.51 11.05 35.95
C GLU A 46 0.28 12.48 35.43
N LEU A 47 1.02 13.45 35.98
CA LEU A 47 1.01 14.83 35.50
C LEU A 47 1.65 14.98 34.11
N GLU A 48 2.66 14.18 33.78
CA GLU A 48 3.30 14.15 32.45
C GLU A 48 2.36 13.53 31.41
N GLU A 49 1.69 12.41 31.72
CA GLU A 49 0.68 11.79 30.84
C GLU A 49 -0.49 12.71 30.54
N LYS A 50 -0.98 13.42 31.57
CA LYS A 50 -2.02 14.44 31.45
C LYS A 50 -1.53 15.72 30.76
N ASN A 51 -0.26 15.76 30.30
CA ASN A 51 0.38 16.91 29.66
C ASN A 51 0.39 18.19 30.51
N ILE A 52 0.24 18.06 31.84
CA ILE A 52 0.29 19.17 32.80
C ILE A 52 1.75 19.53 33.08
N LEU A 53 2.61 18.52 33.27
CA LEU A 53 4.06 18.71 33.36
C LEU A 53 4.70 18.26 32.04
N LYS A 54 5.66 19.00 31.51
CA LYS A 54 6.39 18.54 30.30
C LYS A 54 7.42 17.49 30.69
N PRO A 55 7.55 16.40 29.91
CA PRO A 55 8.50 15.35 30.20
C PRO A 55 9.94 15.82 30.01
N GLY A 56 10.80 15.49 30.97
CA GLY A 56 12.24 15.73 30.91
C GLY A 56 12.81 16.47 32.12
N ASN A 57 14.13 16.45 32.20
CA ASN A 57 14.91 17.10 33.25
C ASN A 57 15.48 18.45 32.78
N VAL A 58 14.66 19.24 32.07
CA VAL A 58 15.05 20.54 31.53
C VAL A 58 14.62 21.62 32.50
N ALA A 59 15.45 22.64 32.69
CA ALA A 59 15.10 23.78 33.54
C ALA A 59 13.80 24.45 33.04
N PRO A 60 12.91 24.91 33.93
CA PRO A 60 11.65 25.54 33.53
C PRO A 60 11.81 26.72 32.57
N SER A 61 12.93 27.45 32.65
CA SER A 61 13.25 28.57 31.77
C SER A 61 13.55 28.17 30.31
N LEU A 62 14.06 26.95 30.08
CA LEU A 62 14.46 26.46 28.75
C LEU A 62 13.38 25.61 28.08
N GLN A 63 12.32 25.26 28.81
CA GLN A 63 11.25 24.41 28.33
C GLN A 63 10.55 25.02 27.10
N ALA A 64 10.27 26.33 27.12
CA ALA A 64 9.66 27.02 25.99
C ALA A 64 10.55 27.01 24.74
N ALA A 65 11.86 27.25 24.89
CA ALA A 65 12.80 27.22 23.77
C ALA A 65 12.96 25.81 23.17
N ARG A 66 12.96 24.77 24.02
CA ARG A 66 12.94 23.37 23.58
C ARG A 66 11.68 23.06 22.76
N ASP A 67 10.51 23.44 23.27
CA ASP A 67 9.23 23.17 22.60
C ASP A 67 9.18 23.89 21.23
N GLU A 68 9.69 25.12 21.14
CA GLU A 68 9.76 25.87 19.89
C GLU A 68 10.71 25.22 18.88
N LEU A 69 11.90 24.79 19.32
CA LEU A 69 12.83 24.05 18.46
C LEU A 69 12.18 22.74 17.96
N GLN A 70 11.49 22.01 18.83
CA GLN A 70 10.79 20.79 18.45
C GLN A 70 9.69 21.06 17.43
N LYS A 71 8.91 22.13 17.59
CA LYS A 71 7.91 22.54 16.61
C LYS A 71 8.54 22.88 15.26
N SER A 72 9.61 23.68 15.24
CA SER A 72 10.33 24.02 14.00
C SER A 72 10.82 22.75 13.30
N GLN A 73 11.49 21.85 14.02
CA GLN A 73 11.97 20.59 13.45
C GLN A 73 10.83 19.71 12.90
N LEU A 74 9.65 19.72 13.52
CA LEU A 74 8.48 19.00 13.02
C LEU A 74 7.87 19.68 11.80
N ALA A 75 7.86 21.01 11.75
CA ALA A 75 7.41 21.79 10.59
C ALA A 75 8.30 21.50 9.38
N ASP A 76 9.63 21.58 9.53
CA ASP A 76 10.59 21.31 8.46
C ASP A 76 10.44 19.88 7.91
N LYS A 77 10.25 18.90 8.81
CA LYS A 77 10.01 17.50 8.43
C LYS A 77 8.67 17.32 7.72
N LEU A 78 7.65 18.03 8.14
CA LEU A 78 6.33 17.97 7.51
C LEU A 78 6.39 18.57 6.11
N GLU A 79 7.05 19.72 5.96
CA GLU A 79 7.26 20.38 4.67
C GLU A 79 7.96 19.46 3.68
N GLY A 80 9.11 18.87 4.06
CA GLY A 80 9.80 17.92 3.18
C GLY A 80 8.97 16.67 2.81
N ARG A 81 8.06 16.22 3.69
CA ARG A 81 7.12 15.13 3.37
C ARG A 81 5.98 15.56 2.46
N LEU A 82 5.55 16.81 2.56
CA LEU A 82 4.52 17.38 1.70
C LEU A 82 5.06 17.64 0.29
N GLU A 83 6.32 18.04 0.16
CA GLU A 83 7.01 18.19 -1.13
C GLU A 83 7.14 16.85 -1.88
N GLN A 84 7.45 15.77 -1.16
CA GLN A 84 7.57 14.42 -1.72
C GLN A 84 6.24 13.67 -1.80
N ARG A 85 5.12 14.36 -1.59
CA ARG A 85 3.80 13.73 -1.55
C ARG A 85 3.44 13.20 -2.95
N PRO A 86 3.14 11.89 -3.09
CA PRO A 86 2.66 11.34 -4.35
C PRO A 86 1.32 11.95 -4.75
N GLU A 87 1.12 12.10 -6.06
CA GLU A 87 -0.16 12.52 -6.61
C GLU A 87 -1.24 11.48 -6.34
N ARG A 88 -2.49 11.94 -6.33
CA ARG A 88 -3.62 11.07 -6.04
C ARG A 88 -3.75 9.93 -7.05
N ASP A 89 -3.50 10.20 -8.32
CA ASP A 89 -3.61 9.21 -9.40
C ASP A 89 -2.54 8.12 -9.30
N ASP A 90 -1.35 8.46 -8.79
CA ASP A 90 -0.30 7.46 -8.50
C ASP A 90 -0.74 6.51 -7.38
N LEU A 91 -1.42 7.05 -6.36
CA LEU A 91 -1.94 6.23 -5.26
C LEU A 91 -3.08 5.31 -5.72
N VAL A 92 -3.92 5.76 -6.66
CA VAL A 92 -4.95 4.93 -7.30
C VAL A 92 -4.32 3.83 -8.16
N SER A 93 -3.32 4.19 -8.98
CA SER A 93 -2.61 3.24 -9.86
C SER A 93 -1.89 2.15 -9.07
N ARG A 94 -1.35 2.50 -7.90
CA ARG A 94 -0.73 1.55 -6.95
C ARG A 94 -1.74 0.75 -6.12
N GLY A 95 -3.04 1.02 -6.23
CA GLY A 95 -4.10 0.35 -5.48
C GLY A 95 -4.19 0.74 -4.00
N ILE A 96 -3.54 1.83 -3.59
CA ILE A 96 -3.60 2.35 -2.21
C ILE A 96 -4.92 3.10 -1.98
N LEU A 97 -5.29 3.98 -2.91
CA LEU A 97 -6.57 4.65 -2.92
C LEU A 97 -7.50 3.98 -3.94
N LYS A 98 -8.80 3.95 -3.62
CA LYS A 98 -9.84 3.55 -4.56
C LYS A 98 -10.37 4.76 -5.32
N ASP A 99 -10.90 4.53 -6.52
CA ASP A 99 -11.49 5.59 -7.33
C ASP A 99 -12.61 6.31 -6.56
N GLN A 100 -12.52 7.64 -6.47
CA GLN A 100 -13.49 8.48 -5.75
C GLN A 100 -14.74 8.80 -6.56
N SER A 101 -15.13 7.93 -7.50
CA SER A 101 -16.48 8.01 -8.08
C SER A 101 -17.57 7.90 -7.00
N VAL A 102 -17.23 7.37 -5.83
CA VAL A 102 -18.16 7.10 -4.73
C VAL A 102 -17.62 7.67 -3.41
N ALA A 103 -18.51 8.21 -2.59
CA ALA A 103 -18.19 8.78 -1.29
C ALA A 103 -17.42 7.77 -0.40
N PRO A 104 -16.43 8.21 0.41
CA PRO A 104 -15.61 7.32 1.23
C PRO A 104 -16.39 6.36 2.13
N SER A 105 -17.53 6.81 2.68
CA SER A 105 -18.41 6.01 3.53
C SER A 105 -19.08 4.84 2.81
N LEU A 106 -19.24 4.92 1.48
CA LEU A 106 -19.91 3.92 0.67
C LEU A 106 -18.95 2.99 -0.07
N GLN A 107 -17.65 3.29 -0.07
CA GLN A 107 -16.64 2.51 -0.80
C GLN A 107 -16.65 1.04 -0.38
N ALA A 108 -16.69 0.76 0.93
CA ALA A 108 -16.72 -0.61 1.44
C ALA A 108 -17.93 -1.40 0.93
N LYS A 109 -19.13 -0.79 1.00
CA LYS A 109 -20.38 -1.41 0.51
C LYS A 109 -20.38 -1.62 -1.00
N ARG A 110 -19.82 -0.66 -1.76
CA ARG A 110 -19.67 -0.79 -3.21
C ARG A 110 -18.78 -1.97 -3.56
N ASP A 111 -17.64 -2.14 -2.88
CA ASP A 111 -16.70 -3.21 -3.19
C ASP A 111 -17.24 -4.58 -2.77
N GLU A 112 -17.99 -4.65 -1.68
CA GLU A 112 -18.73 -5.84 -1.27
C GLU A 112 -19.75 -6.25 -2.33
N LEU A 113 -20.56 -5.30 -2.81
CA LEU A 113 -21.51 -5.54 -3.89
C LEU A 113 -20.79 -5.95 -5.18
N GLN A 114 -19.71 -5.27 -5.55
CA GLN A 114 -18.92 -5.59 -6.74
C GLN A 114 -18.34 -7.01 -6.65
N LYS A 115 -17.86 -7.40 -5.47
CA LYS A 115 -17.37 -8.76 -5.22
C LYS A 115 -18.50 -9.78 -5.39
N HIS A 116 -19.68 -9.54 -4.80
CA HIS A 116 -20.84 -10.41 -4.94
C HIS A 116 -21.27 -10.55 -6.41
N GLN A 117 -21.36 -9.43 -7.13
CA GLN A 117 -21.68 -9.46 -8.56
C GLN A 117 -20.65 -10.24 -9.38
N LEU A 118 -19.36 -10.16 -9.02
CA LEU A 118 -18.31 -10.93 -9.68
C LEU A 118 -18.40 -12.42 -9.34
N THR A 119 -18.73 -12.77 -8.09
CA THR A 119 -18.91 -14.17 -7.68
C THR A 119 -20.10 -14.79 -8.41
N ASP A 120 -21.25 -14.12 -8.46
CA ASP A 120 -22.44 -14.63 -9.14
C ASP A 120 -22.19 -14.81 -10.65
N LYS A 121 -21.51 -13.84 -11.27
CA LYS A 121 -21.12 -13.92 -12.68
C LYS A 121 -20.15 -15.07 -12.94
N LEU A 122 -19.22 -15.31 -12.02
CA LEU A 122 -18.26 -16.40 -12.13
C LEU A 122 -18.96 -17.75 -11.96
N GLU A 123 -19.84 -17.87 -10.96
CA GLU A 123 -20.62 -19.07 -10.69
C GLU A 123 -21.44 -19.49 -11.91
N GLY A 124 -22.23 -18.57 -12.49
CA GLY A 124 -23.00 -18.87 -13.70
C GLY A 124 -22.13 -19.24 -14.92
N ARG A 125 -20.87 -18.77 -15.00
CA ARG A 125 -19.91 -19.19 -16.03
C ARG A 125 -19.32 -20.56 -15.76
N LEU A 126 -19.12 -20.92 -14.50
CA LEU A 126 -18.62 -22.23 -14.09
C LEU A 126 -19.68 -23.31 -14.27
N GLU A 127 -20.95 -23.01 -13.99
CA GLU A 127 -22.07 -23.93 -14.24
C GLU A 127 -22.21 -24.32 -15.72
N ARG A 128 -21.98 -23.35 -16.61
CA ARG A 128 -22.07 -23.54 -18.07
C ARG A 128 -20.73 -23.83 -18.72
N ARG A 129 -19.75 -24.28 -17.93
CA ARG A 129 -18.41 -24.57 -18.42
C ARG A 129 -18.47 -25.75 -19.41
N PRO A 130 -18.06 -25.55 -20.69
CA PRO A 130 -18.03 -26.64 -21.65
C PRO A 130 -17.03 -27.72 -21.25
N ASP A 131 -17.36 -28.97 -21.57
CA ASP A 131 -16.45 -30.08 -21.38
C ASP A 131 -15.29 -30.04 -22.37
N LYS A 132 -14.22 -30.77 -22.05
CA LYS A 132 -13.05 -30.87 -22.93
C LYS A 132 -13.44 -31.38 -24.32
N GLU A 133 -14.33 -32.36 -24.40
CA GLU A 133 -14.79 -32.95 -25.66
C GLU A 133 -15.55 -31.93 -26.51
N ASP A 134 -16.38 -31.08 -25.90
CA ASP A 134 -17.05 -29.98 -26.60
C ASP A 134 -16.05 -29.00 -27.21
N LEU A 135 -14.98 -28.69 -26.48
CA LEU A 135 -13.93 -27.81 -26.97
C LEU A 135 -13.11 -28.45 -28.10
N VAL A 136 -12.92 -29.78 -28.07
CA VAL A 136 -12.28 -30.55 -29.15
C VAL A 136 -13.17 -30.55 -30.41
N ASN A 137 -14.46 -30.82 -30.24
CA ASN A 137 -15.43 -30.83 -31.35
C ASN A 137 -15.57 -29.45 -32.00
N ARG A 138 -15.44 -28.38 -31.21
CA ARG A 138 -15.41 -26.99 -31.71
C ARG A 138 -14.06 -26.58 -32.32
N GLY A 139 -13.05 -27.46 -32.31
CA GLY A 139 -11.71 -27.17 -32.82
C GLY A 139 -10.88 -26.20 -31.98
N ILE A 140 -11.30 -25.90 -30.74
CA ILE A 140 -10.57 -25.01 -29.82
C ILE A 140 -9.42 -25.77 -29.16
N LEU A 141 -9.70 -26.98 -28.66
CA LEU A 141 -8.69 -27.89 -28.14
C LEU A 141 -8.36 -28.95 -29.19
N LYS A 142 -7.12 -29.46 -29.19
CA LYS A 142 -6.75 -30.58 -30.06
C LYS A 142 -6.90 -31.89 -29.29
N ASN A 143 -7.37 -32.92 -29.98
CA ASN A 143 -7.50 -34.26 -29.42
C ASN A 143 -6.13 -34.97 -29.38
N GLN A 144 -5.21 -34.47 -28.55
CA GLN A 144 -3.88 -35.05 -28.41
C GLN A 144 -3.56 -35.36 -26.94
N SER A 145 -2.97 -36.53 -26.70
CA SER A 145 -2.56 -37.01 -25.37
C SER A 145 -1.18 -36.49 -24.91
N VAL A 146 -0.69 -35.41 -25.51
CA VAL A 146 0.60 -34.79 -25.15
C VAL A 146 0.38 -33.59 -24.23
N ALA A 147 1.37 -33.30 -23.40
CA ALA A 147 1.35 -32.12 -22.55
C ALA A 147 1.18 -30.82 -23.38
N PRO A 148 0.51 -29.77 -22.85
CA PRO A 148 0.24 -28.53 -23.59
C PRO A 148 1.48 -27.89 -24.22
N ALA A 149 2.63 -27.98 -23.53
CA ALA A 149 3.90 -27.43 -24.02
C ALA A 149 4.44 -28.12 -25.29
N LEU A 150 4.06 -29.38 -25.55
CA LEU A 150 4.55 -30.19 -26.68
C LEU A 150 3.58 -30.24 -27.86
N GLN A 151 2.36 -29.76 -27.66
CA GLN A 151 1.30 -29.83 -28.66
C GLN A 151 1.70 -29.15 -29.98
N GLY A 152 2.36 -27.99 -29.91
CA GLY A 152 2.85 -27.27 -31.09
C GLY A 152 3.91 -28.06 -31.88
N ARG A 153 4.91 -28.62 -31.18
CA ARG A 153 5.96 -29.43 -31.83
C ARG A 153 5.41 -30.72 -32.43
N LYS A 154 4.47 -31.37 -31.75
CA LYS A 154 3.84 -32.59 -32.27
C LYS A 154 3.03 -32.30 -33.53
N GLU A 155 2.28 -31.21 -33.56
CA GLU A 155 1.53 -30.81 -34.76
C GLU A 155 2.45 -30.46 -35.93
N GLU A 156 3.53 -29.73 -35.67
CA GLU A 156 4.52 -29.41 -36.71
C GLU A 156 5.10 -30.69 -37.33
N LEU A 157 5.47 -31.66 -36.49
CA LEU A 157 5.93 -32.98 -36.92
C LEU A 157 4.85 -33.73 -37.73
N GLU A 158 3.60 -33.76 -37.24
CA GLU A 158 2.49 -34.42 -37.93
C GLU A 158 2.19 -33.77 -39.29
N ARG A 159 2.22 -32.44 -39.35
CA ARG A 159 2.02 -31.69 -40.59
C ARG A 159 3.14 -31.92 -41.60
N ALA A 160 4.39 -31.93 -41.15
CA ALA A 160 5.54 -32.25 -42.01
C ALA A 160 5.40 -33.67 -42.58
N ARG A 161 5.11 -34.66 -41.73
CA ARG A 161 4.88 -36.05 -42.15
C ARG A 161 3.73 -36.18 -43.14
N LEU A 162 2.62 -35.48 -42.90
CA LEU A 162 1.46 -35.48 -43.80
C LEU A 162 1.82 -34.84 -45.15
N GLY A 163 2.61 -33.77 -45.14
CA GLY A 163 3.12 -33.13 -46.36
C GLY A 163 4.01 -34.07 -47.18
N ASP A 164 4.98 -34.73 -46.54
CA ASP A 164 5.86 -35.70 -47.19
C ASP A 164 5.07 -36.88 -47.77
N GLN A 165 4.04 -37.35 -47.05
CA GLN A 165 3.18 -38.43 -47.51
C GLN A 165 2.34 -37.98 -48.72
N LEU A 166 1.72 -36.81 -48.64
CA LEU A 166 0.91 -36.27 -49.73
C LEU A 166 1.75 -36.02 -50.99
N GLN A 167 3.01 -35.60 -50.83
CA GLN A 167 3.93 -35.45 -51.95
C GLN A 167 4.16 -36.79 -52.67
N LYS A 168 4.45 -37.87 -51.93
CA LYS A 168 4.62 -39.22 -52.51
C LYS A 168 3.35 -39.71 -53.20
N ASP A 169 2.19 -39.47 -52.59
CA ASP A 169 0.90 -39.88 -53.16
C ASP A 169 0.60 -39.12 -54.47
N LEU A 170 1.01 -37.85 -54.56
CA LEU A 170 0.91 -37.05 -55.79
C LEU A 170 1.90 -37.48 -56.87
N GLU A 171 3.13 -37.89 -56.50
CA GLU A 171 4.13 -38.44 -57.42
C GLU A 171 3.64 -39.75 -58.07
N SER A 172 2.94 -40.58 -57.30
CA SER A 172 2.36 -41.85 -57.78
C SER A 172 0.96 -41.72 -58.40
N ARG A 173 0.52 -40.49 -58.70
CA ARG A 173 -0.83 -40.22 -59.18
C ARG A 173 -1.09 -40.92 -60.52
N PRO A 174 -2.16 -41.73 -60.64
CA PRO A 174 -2.50 -42.39 -61.90
C PRO A 174 -2.93 -41.36 -62.94
N ASP A 175 -2.48 -41.59 -64.18
CA ASP A 175 -2.78 -40.73 -65.31
C ASP A 175 -4.24 -40.88 -65.76
N VAL A 176 -4.73 -39.91 -66.54
CA VAL A 176 -6.16 -39.82 -66.94
C VAL A 176 -6.63 -41.09 -67.68
N GLU A 177 -5.78 -41.64 -68.54
CA GLU A 177 -6.07 -42.87 -69.27
C GLU A 177 -6.10 -44.11 -68.36
N ALA A 178 -5.24 -44.17 -67.35
CA ALA A 178 -5.27 -45.25 -66.36
C ALA A 178 -6.56 -45.23 -65.52
N LEU A 179 -7.11 -44.04 -65.26
CA LEU A 179 -8.41 -43.87 -64.59
C LEU A 179 -9.59 -44.28 -65.48
N ARG A 180 -9.48 -44.06 -66.80
CA ARG A 180 -10.47 -44.54 -67.80
C ARG A 180 -10.50 -46.05 -67.90
N GLN A 181 -9.33 -46.70 -67.99
CA GLN A 181 -9.23 -48.17 -67.99
C GLN A 181 -9.81 -48.80 -66.72
N LYS A 182 -9.67 -48.13 -65.57
CA LYS A 182 -10.27 -48.56 -64.31
C LYS A 182 -11.78 -48.25 -64.20
N GLY A 183 -12.40 -47.66 -65.22
CA GLY A 183 -13.84 -47.35 -65.26
C GLY A 183 -14.26 -46.20 -64.33
N ILE A 184 -13.31 -45.41 -63.82
CA ILE A 184 -13.58 -44.30 -62.90
C ILE A 184 -13.96 -43.03 -63.68
N LEU A 185 -13.32 -42.83 -64.85
CA LEU A 185 -13.64 -41.73 -65.76
C LEU A 185 -14.33 -42.27 -67.02
N PRO A 186 -15.34 -41.56 -67.57
CA PRO A 186 -15.96 -41.94 -68.84
C PRO A 186 -14.95 -41.81 -70.00
N HIS A 187 -14.98 -42.76 -70.93
CA HIS A 187 -14.30 -42.61 -72.22
C HIS A 187 -15.04 -41.54 -73.04
N GLN A 188 -14.38 -40.42 -73.33
CA GLN A 188 -14.93 -39.46 -74.28
C GLN A 188 -14.67 -39.97 -75.69
N GLU A 189 -15.74 -40.36 -76.39
CA GLU A 189 -15.70 -40.57 -77.83
C GLU A 189 -15.42 -39.22 -78.50
N GLN A 190 -14.29 -39.14 -79.22
CA GLN A 190 -13.98 -38.01 -80.09
C GLN A 190 -14.81 -38.18 -81.37
N LEU A 191 -15.61 -37.16 -81.71
CA LEU A 191 -16.30 -36.99 -83.00
C LEU A 191 -15.31 -36.85 -84.16
#